data_AF-N8XRC2-F1
#
_entry.id   AF-N8XRC2-F1
#
_cell.length_a   1.000
_cell.length_b   1.000
_cell.length_c   1.000
_cell.angle_alpha   90.00
_cell.angle_beta   90.00
_cell.angle_gamma   90.00
#
_symmetry.space_group_name_H-M   'P 1'
#
loop_
_entity.id
_entity.type
_entity.pdbx_description
1 polymer ?
#
loop_
_entity_poly.entity_id
_entity_poly.type
_entity_poly.pdbx_seq_one_letter_code
_entity_poly.pdbx_strand_id
1 'polypeptide(L)' 'MPNVNKAIVMGVLGRDPETNNFPNGGSITTFSVTTSEFWTDKATDERKQVTDWHRIATSNQLADIASKP' A
#
# COMPACT_ATOMS: atom_id res chain seq x y z
N MET A 1 -26.44 -4.46 -10.70
CA MET A 1 -25.67 -3.66 -11.69
C MET A 1 -24.20 -3.98 -11.50
N PRO A 2 -23.45 -4.38 -12.53
CA PRO A 2 -22.00 -4.56 -12.40
C PRO A 2 -21.32 -3.21 -12.17
N ASN A 3 -20.44 -3.12 -11.16
CA ASN A 3 -19.61 -1.95 -10.88
C ASN A 3 -18.12 -2.33 -10.96
N VAL A 4 -17.27 -1.36 -11.24
CA VAL A 4 -15.81 -1.52 -11.21
C VAL A 4 -15.26 -0.71 -10.05
N ASN A 5 -14.57 -1.38 -9.14
CA ASN A 5 -13.73 -0.75 -8.13
C ASN A 5 -12.28 -1.14 -8.41
N LYS A 6 -11.44 -0.16 -8.75
CA LYS A 6 -10.03 -0.35 -9.10
C LYS A 6 -9.21 0.77 -8.49
N ALA A 7 -8.15 0.40 -7.78
CA ALA A 7 -7.10 1.30 -7.33
C ALA A 7 -5.76 0.83 -7.89
N ILE A 8 -4.87 1.78 -8.23
CA ILE A 8 -3.49 1.52 -8.62
C ILE A 8 -2.61 2.38 -7.71
N VAL A 9 -1.69 1.75 -6.99
CA VAL A 9 -0.78 2.41 -6.06
C VAL A 9 0.65 2.03 -6.43
N MET A 10 1.51 3.03 -6.60
CA MET A 10 2.93 2.86 -6.86
C MET A 10 3.69 3.74 -5.87
N GLY A 11 4.54 3.14 -5.06
CA GLY A 11 5.19 3.82 -3.96
C GLY A 11 6.23 2.95 -3.27
N VAL A 12 6.59 3.33 -2.04
CA VAL A 12 7.65 2.68 -1.27
C VAL A 12 7.06 1.95 -0.06
N LEU A 13 7.59 0.78 0.28
CA LEU A 13 7.20 0.08 1.50
C LEU A 13 7.61 0.90 2.74
N GLY A 14 6.64 1.17 3.61
CA GLY A 14 6.89 1.86 4.87
C GLY A 14 7.46 0.96 5.98
N ARG A 15 7.30 -0.35 5.83
CA ARG A 15 7.85 -1.40 6.71
C ARG A 15 7.86 -2.74 5.96
N ASP A 16 8.55 -3.71 6.53
CA ASP A 16 8.52 -5.08 6.03
C ASP A 16 7.10 -5.67 6.08
N PRO A 17 6.70 -6.49 5.09
CA PRO A 17 5.39 -7.12 5.08
C PRO A 17 5.18 -8.08 6.26
N GLU A 18 4.02 -8.00 6.90
CA GLU A 18 3.62 -8.85 8.02
C GLU A 18 2.67 -9.94 7.54
N THR A 19 2.99 -11.21 7.78
CA THR A 19 2.18 -12.36 7.32
C THR A 19 1.49 -13.05 8.49
N ASN A 20 0.18 -13.28 8.33
CA ASN A 20 -0.64 -14.05 9.26
C ASN A 20 -1.18 -15.31 8.56
N ASN A 21 -0.86 -16.47 9.14
CA ASN A 21 -1.30 -17.78 8.63
C ASN A 21 -2.49 -18.27 9.46
N PHE A 22 -3.54 -18.71 8.77
CA PHE A 22 -4.76 -19.21 9.39
C PHE A 22 -4.74 -20.74 9.49
N PRO A 23 -5.34 -21.35 10.53
CA PRO A 23 -5.40 -22.81 10.69
C PRO A 23 -6.09 -23.55 9.55
N ASN A 24 -6.92 -22.86 8.76
CA ASN A 24 -7.60 -23.41 7.58
C ASN A 24 -6.71 -23.44 6.32
N GLY A 25 -5.42 -23.09 6.45
CA GLY A 25 -4.45 -23.10 5.35
C GLY A 25 -4.40 -21.82 4.52
N GLY A 26 -5.17 -20.78 4.87
CA GLY A 26 -5.06 -19.47 4.22
C GLY A 26 -3.93 -18.61 4.82
N SER A 27 -3.37 -17.70 4.02
CA SER A 27 -2.44 -16.67 4.48
C SER A 27 -2.92 -15.28 4.04
N ILE A 28 -2.70 -14.29 4.90
CA ILE A 28 -2.82 -12.87 4.56
C ILE A 28 -1.50 -12.18 4.87
N THR A 29 -1.00 -11.40 3.91
CA THR A 29 0.15 -10.54 4.13
C THR A 29 -0.28 -9.08 4.05
N THR A 30 0.09 -8.28 5.04
CA THR A 30 -0.25 -6.86 5.10
C THR A 30 1.00 -6.00 5.13
N PHE A 31 0.94 -4.88 4.41
CA PHE A 31 2.03 -3.90 4.35
C PHE A 31 1.48 -2.50 4.09
N SER A 32 2.30 -1.49 4.35
CA SER A 32 1.97 -0.09 4.04
C SER A 32 2.82 0.41 2.88
N VAL A 33 2.20 1.10 1.93
CA VAL A 33 2.87 1.77 0.81
C VAL A 33 2.73 3.27 0.98
N THR A 34 3.82 4.01 0.85
CA THR A 34 3.83 5.47 0.89
C THR A 34 3.83 6.06 -0.51
N THR A 35 3.04 7.11 -0.72
CA THR A 35 3.05 7.93 -1.95
C THR A 35 3.22 9.38 -1.55
N SER A 36 4.06 10.14 -2.25
CA SER A 36 4.30 11.55 -1.95
C SER A 36 4.01 12.44 -3.14
N GLU A 37 3.28 13.53 -2.89
CA GLU A 37 3.06 14.59 -3.86
C GLU A 37 3.88 15.81 -3.46
N PHE A 38 4.51 16.46 -4.46
CA PHE A 38 5.32 17.65 -4.28
C PHE A 38 4.77 18.78 -5.15
N TRP A 39 4.56 19.95 -4.58
CA TRP A 39 4.11 21.12 -5.32
C TRP A 39 4.62 22.41 -4.69
N THR A 40 4.60 23.50 -5.46
CA THR A 40 4.85 24.85 -4.94
C THR A 40 3.50 25.51 -4.64
N ASP A 41 3.32 26.00 -3.41
CA ASP A 41 2.12 26.73 -3.01
C ASP A 41 2.10 28.10 -3.68
N LYS A 42 1.01 28.42 -4.40
CA LYS A 42 0.89 29.69 -5.13
C LYS A 42 0.70 30.91 -4.22
N ALA A 43 0.27 30.72 -2.97
CA ALA A 43 0.07 31.81 -2.02
C ALA A 43 1.34 32.15 -1.23
N THR A 44 2.19 31.15 -0.95
CA THR A 44 3.38 31.33 -0.10
C THR A 44 4.70 31.21 -0.86
N ASP A 45 4.68 30.73 -2.11
CA ASP A 45 5.86 30.39 -2.93
C ASP A 45 6.79 29.32 -2.30
N GLU A 46 6.27 28.59 -1.30
CA GLU A 46 7.01 27.53 -0.62
C GLU A 46 6.79 26.18 -1.28
N ARG A 47 7.84 25.34 -1.28
CA ARG A 47 7.72 23.93 -1.67
C ARG A 47 7.04 23.15 -0.56
N LYS A 48 5.92 22.50 -0.87
CA LYS A 48 5.18 21.62 0.02
C LYS A 48 5.29 20.16 -0.43
N GLN A 49 5.16 19.27 0.55
CA GLN A 49 5.09 17.84 0.36
C GLN A 49 3.97 17.29 1.23
N VAL A 50 3.17 16.38 0.68
CA VAL A 50 2.23 15.54 1.45
C VAL A 50 2.51 14.09 1.10
N THR A 51 2.45 13.24 2.14
CA THR A 51 2.66 11.80 2.02
C THR A 51 1.43 11.07 2.51
N ASP A 52 0.88 10.22 1.65
CA ASP A 52 -0.22 9.31 1.97
C ASP A 52 0.30 7.93 2.31
N TRP A 53 -0.42 7.25 3.19
CA TRP A 53 -0.13 5.89 3.65
C TRP A 53 -1.26 4.96 3.25
N HIS A 54 -0.96 4.03 2.34
CA HIS A 54 -1.91 3.05 1.84
C HIS A 54 -1.69 1.72 2.56
N ARG A 55 -2.71 1.20 3.24
CA ARG A 55 -2.64 -0.13 3.87
C ARG A 55 -3.15 -1.18 2.89
N ILE A 56 -2.28 -2.10 2.50
CA ILE A 56 -2.56 -3.17 1.53
C ILE A 56 -2.67 -4.51 2.27
N ALA A 57 -3.66 -5.31 1.89
CA ALA A 57 -3.81 -6.69 2.34
C ALA A 57 -3.86 -7.60 1.11
N THR A 58 -2.98 -8.59 1.06
CA THR A 58 -2.94 -9.61 0.01
C THR A 58 -3.34 -10.96 0.60
N SER A 59 -3.88 -11.85 -0.24
CA SER A 59 -4.30 -13.19 0.16
C SER A 59 -3.81 -14.24 -0.84
N ASN A 60 -3.82 -15.50 -0.39
CA ASN A 60 -3.44 -16.66 -1.20
C ASN A 60 -2.02 -16.48 -1.81
N GLN A 61 -1.86 -16.81 -3.09
CA GLN A 61 -0.59 -16.69 -3.80
C GLN A 61 0.07 -15.30 -3.69
N LEU A 62 -0.71 -14.22 -3.60
CA LEU A 62 -0.16 -12.87 -3.45
C LEU A 62 0.37 -12.62 -2.03
N ALA A 63 -0.17 -13.28 -1.01
CA ALA A 63 0.40 -13.27 0.33
C ALA A 63 1.74 -14.01 0.34
N ASP A 64 1.82 -15.18 -0.30
CA ASP A 64 3.06 -15.96 -0.39
C ASP A 64 4.16 -15.25 -1.20
N ILE A 65 3.79 -14.42 -2.17
CA ILE A 65 4.74 -13.59 -2.93
C ILE A 65 5.21 -12.40 -2.07
N ALA A 66 4.27 -11.73 -1.40
CA ALA A 66 4.57 -10.54 -0.60
C ALA A 66 5.32 -10.85 0.70
N SER A 67 5.27 -12.08 1.20
CA SER A 67 5.96 -12.51 2.44
C SER A 67 7.42 -12.88 2.24
N LYS A 68 7.90 -12.95 0.99
CA LYS A 68 9.30 -13.29 0.70
C LYS A 68 10.23 -12.12 1.05
N PRO A 69 11.41 -12.41 1.62
CA PRO A 69 12.41 -11.39 1.92
C PRO A 69 13.02 -10.78 0.65
#